data_AF-A0A8R7U4W4-F1
#
_entry.id   AF-A0A8R7U4W4-F1
#
_cell.length_a   1.000
_cell.length_b   1.000
_cell.length_c   1.000
_cell.angle_alpha   90.00
_cell.angle_beta   90.00
_cell.angle_gamma   90.00
#
_symmetry.space_group_name_H-M   'P 1'
#
loop_
_entity.id
_entity.type
_entity.pdbx_description
1 polymer ?
#
loop_
_entity_poly.entity_id
_entity_poly.type
_entity_poly.pdbx_seq_one_letter_code
_entity_poly.pdbx_strand_id
1 'polypeptide(L)'
;MEGAHYTVELKGNNIDLTEDGVTYAEMILGTNDLWDENDPWARFVTNALKAKEFYRRDVQYIVRNGKALIINELTGRVEPKRRWSDGIHQAVEAKEGLKIQADSVIVAQITYQSLFKLYPKLSGMTGTAKTEEKEFLKMFKMPVIEVPTNLPNIRVDLPIQAFATLRGKWQYVREEVESMFQLGRPVLVGTTSVESSEYLSDLLKSRNIPHNVLNARPKYAAREAEIIAQAGRKHAITISTNMAGRGTDIILGGNPKMLAKEIVEDNVLPFLSHDTPDVETEGESTSHKGLSKIKLGPSSLALLAKAAIMAKYVHKSESNEWSFQKAKSTIMESIEMSNTIGLEKLQECVAEVTEMYPLCDAIALAYATVLKDCEIHCFDEGAEVKTLVTW
;
A
#
# COMPACT_ATOMS: atom_id res chain seq x y z
N MET A 1 36.71 -18.83 34.52
CA MET A 1 35.59 -18.46 35.42
C MET A 1 35.75 -17.00 35.81
N GLU A 2 34.72 -16.33 36.32
CA GLU A 2 34.84 -14.95 36.83
C GLU A 2 35.98 -14.88 37.88
N GLY A 3 36.82 -13.84 37.79
CA GLY A 3 38.01 -13.66 38.65
C GLY A 3 39.25 -14.44 38.19
N ALA A 4 39.11 -15.44 37.33
CA ALA A 4 40.23 -16.19 36.75
C ALA A 4 40.45 -15.87 35.26
N HIS A 5 39.37 -15.85 34.46
CA HIS A 5 39.44 -15.66 32.99
C HIS A 5 38.94 -14.27 32.56
N TYR A 6 38.20 -13.57 33.41
CA TYR A 6 37.70 -12.23 33.12
C TYR A 6 37.32 -11.54 34.43
N THR A 7 37.35 -10.20 34.41
CA THR A 7 36.89 -9.33 35.49
C THR A 7 35.59 -8.64 35.07
N VAL A 8 34.74 -8.33 36.04
CA VAL A 8 33.44 -7.68 35.82
C VAL A 8 33.41 -6.36 36.57
N GLU A 9 33.25 -5.26 35.85
CA GLU A 9 33.05 -3.93 36.43
C GLU A 9 31.56 -3.56 36.42
N LEU A 10 30.90 -3.72 37.57
CA LEU A 10 29.45 -3.51 37.72
C LEU A 10 28.99 -2.07 37.51
N LYS A 11 29.85 -1.06 37.76
CA LYS A 11 29.46 0.35 37.61
C LYS A 11 29.44 0.80 36.14
N GLY A 12 30.36 0.28 35.33
CA GLY A 12 30.46 0.61 33.90
C GLY A 12 29.76 -0.40 32.99
N ASN A 13 29.21 -1.50 33.54
CA ASN A 13 28.80 -2.68 32.77
C ASN A 13 29.87 -3.14 31.78
N ASN A 14 31.13 -3.14 32.22
CA ASN A 14 32.27 -3.53 31.42
C ASN A 14 32.84 -4.88 31.87
N ILE A 15 33.44 -5.60 30.91
CA ILE A 15 34.13 -6.87 31.15
C ILE A 15 35.47 -6.79 30.45
N ASP A 16 36.51 -7.12 31.18
CA ASP A 16 37.87 -7.20 30.66
C ASP A 16 38.37 -8.64 30.80
N LEU A 17 38.97 -9.18 29.74
CA LEU A 17 39.58 -10.51 29.76
C LEU A 17 40.92 -10.45 30.50
N THR A 18 41.20 -11.45 31.33
CA THR A 18 42.55 -11.65 31.89
C THR A 18 43.43 -12.34 30.85
N GLU A 19 44.76 -12.32 31.04
CA GLU A 19 45.71 -13.02 30.16
C GLU A 19 45.35 -14.51 30.03
N ASP A 20 45.09 -15.19 31.16
CA ASP A 20 44.62 -16.58 31.18
C ASP A 20 43.31 -16.78 30.40
N GLY A 21 42.42 -15.80 30.44
CA GLY A 21 41.15 -15.84 29.70
C GLY A 21 41.31 -15.69 28.20
N VAL A 22 42.25 -14.85 27.76
CA VAL A 22 42.59 -14.70 26.34
C VAL A 22 43.17 -16.01 25.81
N THR A 23 44.20 -16.55 26.47
CA THR A 23 44.82 -17.82 26.06
C THR A 23 43.81 -18.98 26.05
N TYR A 24 42.90 -19.02 27.02
CA TYR A 24 41.85 -20.04 27.05
C TYR A 24 40.83 -19.89 25.91
N ALA A 25 40.46 -18.66 25.56
CA ALA A 25 39.56 -18.38 24.44
C ALA A 25 40.20 -18.75 23.10
N GLU A 26 41.45 -18.36 22.89
CA GLU A 26 42.26 -18.70 21.70
C GLU A 26 42.38 -20.22 21.51
N MET A 27 42.66 -20.96 22.58
CA MET A 27 42.74 -22.42 22.55
C MET A 27 41.41 -23.08 22.13
N ILE A 28 40.27 -22.57 22.60
CA ILE A 28 38.94 -23.11 22.25
C ILE A 28 38.56 -22.76 20.82
N LEU A 29 38.86 -21.54 20.39
CA LEU A 29 38.52 -21.03 19.06
C LEU A 29 39.51 -21.53 17.98
N GLY A 30 40.67 -22.06 18.39
CA GLY A 30 41.72 -22.48 17.47
C GLY A 30 42.41 -21.31 16.78
N THR A 31 42.41 -20.13 17.40
CA THR A 31 43.02 -18.89 16.88
C THR A 31 44.29 -18.56 17.66
N ASN A 32 45.24 -17.88 17.02
CA ASN A 32 46.48 -17.43 17.69
C ASN A 32 46.41 -15.99 18.19
N ASP A 33 45.42 -15.22 17.73
CA ASP A 33 45.16 -13.85 18.14
C ASP A 33 43.65 -13.62 18.12
N LEU A 34 43.10 -13.22 19.27
CA LEU A 34 41.68 -12.92 19.42
C LEU A 34 41.28 -11.59 18.74
N TRP A 35 42.24 -10.69 18.48
CA TRP A 35 42.04 -9.35 17.95
C TRP A 35 42.40 -9.21 16.46
N ASP A 36 42.58 -10.31 15.74
CA ASP A 36 42.85 -10.30 14.30
C ASP A 36 41.76 -9.51 13.55
N GLU A 37 42.16 -8.54 12.74
CA GLU A 37 41.25 -7.72 11.94
C GLU A 37 40.50 -8.56 10.87
N ASN A 38 41.09 -9.67 10.42
CA ASN A 38 40.50 -10.55 9.41
C ASN A 38 39.51 -11.56 10.03
N ASP A 39 39.68 -11.90 11.32
CA ASP A 39 38.79 -12.81 12.05
C ASP A 39 38.58 -12.35 13.52
N PRO A 40 37.84 -11.24 13.75
CA PRO A 40 37.81 -10.56 15.05
C PRO A 40 36.87 -11.25 16.04
N TRP A 41 37.36 -12.31 16.69
CA TRP A 41 36.63 -13.08 17.70
C TRP A 41 36.44 -12.35 19.02
N ALA A 42 37.34 -11.42 19.36
CA ALA A 42 37.33 -10.75 20.66
C ALA A 42 36.01 -10.04 20.95
N ARG A 43 35.40 -9.43 19.92
CA ARG A 43 34.08 -8.78 20.06
C ARG A 43 33.00 -9.79 20.43
N PHE A 44 32.99 -10.97 19.80
CA PHE A 44 31.99 -12.00 20.08
C PHE A 44 32.16 -12.60 21.47
N VAL A 45 33.41 -12.89 21.88
CA VAL A 45 33.71 -13.40 23.23
C VAL A 45 33.30 -12.38 24.29
N THR A 46 33.66 -11.11 24.10
CA THR A 46 33.30 -10.02 25.03
C THR A 46 31.79 -9.86 25.11
N ASN A 47 31.08 -9.87 23.98
CA ASN A 47 29.62 -9.77 23.95
C ASN A 47 28.93 -10.97 24.59
N ALA A 48 29.46 -12.19 24.41
CA ALA A 48 28.94 -13.39 25.06
C ALA A 48 29.08 -13.30 26.59
N LEU A 49 30.22 -12.81 27.08
CA LEU A 49 30.43 -12.56 28.51
C LEU A 49 29.51 -11.45 29.03
N LYS A 50 29.35 -10.34 28.28
CA LYS A 50 28.41 -9.26 28.65
C LYS A 50 26.98 -9.78 28.73
N ALA A 51 26.54 -10.54 27.72
CA ALA A 51 25.23 -11.19 27.69
C ALA A 51 25.05 -12.15 28.87
N LYS A 52 26.11 -12.89 29.26
CA LYS A 52 26.08 -13.79 30.41
C LYS A 52 25.86 -13.02 31.73
N GLU A 53 26.68 -12.01 32.00
CA GLU A 53 26.74 -11.36 33.31
C GLU A 53 25.67 -10.26 33.52
N PHE A 54 25.46 -9.40 32.53
CA PHE A 54 24.62 -8.20 32.67
C PHE A 54 23.19 -8.38 32.16
N TYR A 55 22.95 -9.31 31.24
CA TYR A 55 21.63 -9.51 30.62
C TYR A 55 20.98 -10.78 31.17
N ARG A 56 20.16 -10.61 32.20
CA ARG A 56 19.45 -11.69 32.87
C ARG A 56 18.00 -11.75 32.39
N ARG A 57 17.56 -12.99 32.14
CA ARG A 57 16.18 -13.29 31.84
C ARG A 57 15.28 -12.89 33.00
N ASP A 58 14.09 -12.39 32.67
CA ASP A 58 13.06 -11.87 33.59
C ASP A 58 13.47 -10.61 34.39
N VAL A 59 14.62 -10.01 34.05
CA VAL A 59 15.07 -8.70 34.57
C VAL A 59 15.24 -7.70 33.43
N GLN A 60 16.19 -7.94 32.52
CA GLN A 60 16.44 -7.06 31.37
C GLN A 60 15.63 -7.44 30.14
N TYR A 61 15.16 -8.69 30.05
CA TYR A 61 14.38 -9.18 28.91
C TYR A 61 13.57 -10.43 29.25
N ILE A 62 12.63 -10.76 28.39
CA ILE A 62 11.89 -12.03 28.41
C ILE A 62 12.03 -12.78 27.10
N VAL A 63 11.86 -14.10 27.12
CA VAL A 63 11.81 -14.92 25.91
C VAL A 63 10.36 -15.28 25.62
N ARG A 64 9.84 -14.87 24.46
CA ARG A 64 8.47 -15.19 24.02
C ARG A 64 8.42 -15.41 22.52
N ASN A 65 7.69 -16.44 22.07
CA ASN A 65 7.54 -16.81 20.65
C ASN A 65 8.89 -16.95 19.92
N GLY A 66 9.90 -17.52 20.60
CA GLY A 66 11.24 -17.69 20.04
C GLY A 66 12.04 -16.39 19.85
N LYS A 67 11.66 -15.29 20.52
CA LYS A 67 12.35 -13.99 20.47
C LYS A 67 12.69 -13.48 21.87
N ALA A 68 13.86 -12.85 22.01
CA ALA A 68 14.24 -12.08 23.19
C ALA A 68 13.62 -10.67 23.09
N LEU A 69 12.76 -10.30 24.03
CA LEU A 69 12.07 -9.01 24.08
C LEU A 69 12.57 -8.19 25.26
N ILE A 70 13.04 -6.99 24.99
CA ILE A 70 13.64 -6.10 26.00
C ILE A 70 12.57 -5.59 26.97
N ILE A 71 12.89 -5.59 28.27
CA ILE A 71 12.10 -4.91 29.29
C ILE A 71 12.71 -3.52 29.51
N ASN A 72 11.87 -2.49 29.46
CA ASN A 72 12.29 -1.14 29.79
C ASN A 72 12.45 -1.00 31.31
N GLU A 73 13.67 -0.75 31.78
CA GLU A 73 14.03 -0.68 33.21
C GLU A 73 13.21 0.36 34.01
N LEU A 74 12.80 1.46 33.38
CA LEU A 74 12.05 2.53 34.05
C LEU A 74 10.56 2.21 34.19
N THR A 75 10.00 1.46 33.24
CA THR A 75 8.54 1.27 33.16
C THR A 75 8.08 -0.17 33.35
N GLY A 76 9.01 -1.14 33.33
CA GLY A 76 8.72 -2.58 33.35
C GLY A 76 8.00 -3.10 32.10
N ARG A 77 7.81 -2.26 31.07
CA ARG A 77 7.09 -2.64 29.85
C ARG A 77 8.01 -3.34 28.87
N VAL A 78 7.45 -4.29 28.12
CA VAL A 78 8.15 -5.01 27.06
C VAL A 78 8.17 -4.17 25.78
N GLU A 79 9.35 -3.99 25.18
CA GLU A 79 9.58 -3.20 23.97
C GLU A 79 9.91 -4.11 22.77
N PRO A 80 8.91 -4.68 22.06
CA PRO A 80 9.12 -5.75 21.09
C PRO A 80 9.85 -5.33 19.81
N LYS A 81 9.96 -4.02 19.55
CA LYS A 81 10.66 -3.48 18.36
C LYS A 81 12.09 -3.03 18.66
N ARG A 82 12.50 -3.03 19.93
CA ARG A 82 13.82 -2.58 20.34
C ARG A 82 14.80 -3.75 20.34
N ARG A 83 16.01 -3.52 19.85
CA ARG A 83 17.16 -4.44 19.95
C ARG A 83 18.30 -3.69 20.66
N TRP A 84 19.18 -4.43 21.33
CA TRP A 84 20.43 -3.84 21.85
C TRP A 84 21.44 -3.70 20.70
N SER A 85 22.27 -2.66 20.76
CA SER A 85 23.30 -2.39 19.74
C SER A 85 24.53 -3.31 19.89
N ASP A 86 25.48 -3.14 18.97
CA ASP A 86 26.85 -3.67 19.07
C ASP A 86 26.95 -5.20 19.17
N GLY A 87 25.96 -5.93 18.64
CA GLY A 87 25.97 -7.40 18.64
C GLY A 87 25.49 -8.04 19.96
N ILE A 88 25.08 -7.25 20.95
CA ILE A 88 24.62 -7.76 22.25
C ILE A 88 23.32 -8.55 22.12
N HIS A 89 22.42 -8.13 21.23
CA HIS A 89 21.14 -8.82 21.06
C HIS A 89 21.32 -10.22 20.49
N GLN A 90 22.26 -10.40 19.56
CA GLN A 90 22.63 -11.70 19.01
C GLN A 90 23.32 -12.56 20.07
N ALA A 91 24.16 -11.98 20.92
CA ALA A 91 24.77 -12.70 22.03
C ALA A 91 23.72 -13.20 23.04
N VAL A 92 22.67 -12.43 23.31
CA VAL A 92 21.53 -12.87 24.14
C VAL A 92 20.68 -13.92 23.42
N GLU A 93 20.40 -13.75 22.12
CA GLU A 93 19.72 -14.76 21.30
C GLU A 93 20.49 -16.09 21.33
N ALA A 94 21.82 -16.05 21.17
CA ALA A 94 22.70 -17.22 21.25
C ALA A 94 22.73 -17.85 22.65
N LYS A 95 22.83 -17.03 23.71
CA LYS A 95 22.77 -17.45 25.11
C LYS A 95 21.50 -18.26 25.42
N GLU A 96 20.37 -17.86 24.85
CA GLU A 96 19.05 -18.50 25.05
C GLU A 96 18.73 -19.57 23.98
N GLY A 97 19.66 -19.87 23.06
CA GLY A 97 19.46 -20.86 22.00
C GLY A 97 18.42 -20.47 20.94
N LEU A 98 18.19 -19.18 20.75
CA LEU A 98 17.23 -18.63 19.79
C LEU A 98 17.84 -18.50 18.39
N LYS A 99 16.99 -18.43 17.36
CA LYS A 99 17.43 -18.15 16.00
C LYS A 99 17.99 -16.73 15.92
N ILE A 100 19.29 -16.63 15.68
CA ILE A 100 20.00 -15.35 15.55
C ILE A 100 19.47 -14.59 14.33
N GLN A 101 19.09 -13.34 14.54
CA GLN A 101 18.66 -12.45 13.46
C GLN A 101 19.82 -11.53 13.04
N ALA A 102 19.98 -11.33 11.74
CA ALA A 102 20.97 -10.40 11.20
C ALA A 102 20.69 -8.98 11.67
N ASP A 103 21.74 -8.22 11.99
CA ASP A 103 21.59 -6.80 12.32
C ASP A 103 21.22 -6.00 11.07
N SER A 104 20.26 -5.10 11.22
CA SER A 104 20.09 -3.98 10.30
C SER A 104 20.98 -2.83 10.77
N VAL A 105 22.12 -2.63 10.11
CA VAL A 105 23.01 -1.49 10.39
C VAL A 105 22.48 -0.25 9.66
N ILE A 106 22.33 0.86 10.38
CA ILE A 106 21.98 2.14 9.76
C ILE A 106 23.25 2.70 9.11
N VAL A 107 23.32 2.67 7.79
CA VAL A 107 24.47 3.19 7.02
C VAL A 107 24.43 4.72 6.88
N ALA A 108 23.22 5.29 6.75
CA ALA A 108 23.02 6.73 6.65
C ALA A 108 21.62 7.11 7.15
N GLN A 109 21.49 8.31 7.71
CA GLN A 109 20.21 8.86 8.15
C GLN A 109 20.18 10.36 7.90
N ILE A 110 19.05 10.85 7.37
CA ILE A 110 18.74 12.27 7.25
C ILE A 110 17.26 12.50 7.55
N THR A 111 16.92 13.63 8.16
CA THR A 111 15.53 14.02 8.37
C THR A 111 14.97 14.69 7.12
N TYR A 112 13.65 14.62 6.90
CA TYR A 112 13.02 15.31 5.76
C TYR A 112 13.27 16.83 5.80
N GLN A 113 13.30 17.41 6.99
CA GLN A 113 13.57 18.84 7.16
C GLN A 113 14.98 19.20 6.65
N SER A 114 15.99 18.39 6.98
CA SER A 114 17.35 18.61 6.50
C SER A 114 17.48 18.30 5.00
N LEU A 115 16.85 17.22 4.53
CA LEU A 115 16.87 16.82 3.13
C LEU A 115 16.29 17.92 2.21
N PHE A 116 15.11 18.45 2.53
CA PHE A 116 14.46 19.44 1.68
C PHE A 116 15.17 20.80 1.69
N LYS A 117 15.95 21.13 2.73
CA LYS A 117 16.78 22.33 2.78
C LYS A 117 17.98 22.30 1.83
N LEU A 118 18.36 21.13 1.32
CA LEU A 118 19.44 21.00 0.34
C LEU A 118 19.03 21.49 -1.05
N TYR A 119 17.73 21.58 -1.33
CA TYR A 119 17.23 22.02 -2.63
C TYR A 119 17.36 23.54 -2.76
N PRO A 120 18.00 24.07 -3.83
CA PRO A 120 18.15 25.51 -4.04
C PRO A 120 16.82 26.25 -4.15
N LYS A 121 15.78 25.57 -4.62
CA LYS A 121 14.41 26.07 -4.73
C LYS A 121 13.45 24.99 -4.25
N LEU A 122 12.56 25.36 -3.34
CA LEU A 122 11.55 24.47 -2.79
C LEU A 122 10.16 25.07 -2.98
N SER A 123 9.24 24.26 -3.48
CA SER A 123 7.83 24.59 -3.69
C SER A 123 6.97 23.37 -3.35
N GLY A 124 5.73 23.58 -2.93
CA GLY A 124 4.80 22.51 -2.60
C GLY A 124 3.36 22.90 -2.88
N MET A 125 2.50 21.90 -3.04
CA MET A 125 1.07 22.07 -3.26
C MET A 125 0.28 21.13 -2.33
N THR A 126 -0.80 21.63 -1.75
CA THR A 126 -1.73 20.86 -0.91
C THR A 126 -3.00 21.67 -0.68
N GLY A 127 -4.12 21.00 -0.37
CA GLY A 127 -5.37 21.64 -0.01
C GLY A 127 -5.44 22.16 1.44
N THR A 128 -4.49 21.81 2.31
CA THR A 128 -4.60 22.02 3.76
C THR A 128 -3.36 22.64 4.42
N ALA A 129 -2.64 23.53 3.73
CA ALA A 129 -1.42 24.14 4.28
C ALA A 129 -1.65 25.39 5.14
N LYS A 130 -2.79 26.08 5.00
CA LYS A 130 -2.94 27.43 5.56
C LYS A 130 -2.88 27.47 7.09
N THR A 131 -3.36 26.43 7.75
CA THR A 131 -3.28 26.29 9.22
C THR A 131 -1.84 26.16 9.72
N GLU A 132 -0.96 25.53 8.94
CA GLU A 132 0.44 25.25 9.28
C GLU A 132 1.43 26.24 8.65
N GLU A 133 0.95 27.38 8.14
CA GLU A 133 1.77 28.39 7.45
C GLU A 133 2.96 28.85 8.30
N LYS A 134 2.76 29.01 9.61
CA LYS A 134 3.83 29.40 10.54
C LYS A 134 4.96 28.38 10.58
N GLU A 135 4.64 27.09 10.50
CA GLU A 135 5.64 26.03 10.49
C GLU A 135 6.41 26.03 9.17
N PHE A 136 5.71 26.10 8.03
CA PHE A 136 6.34 26.19 6.71
C PHE A 136 7.28 27.40 6.59
N LEU A 137 6.84 28.57 7.08
CA LEU A 137 7.65 29.78 7.06
C LEU A 137 8.86 29.67 7.99
N LYS A 138 8.69 29.10 9.20
CA LYS A 138 9.80 28.93 10.14
C LYS A 138 10.84 27.94 9.65
N MET A 139 10.39 26.77 9.19
CA MET A 139 11.25 25.63 8.88
C MET A 139 11.86 25.72 7.47
N PHE A 140 11.06 26.13 6.48
CA PHE A 140 11.44 26.10 5.06
C PHE A 140 11.48 27.48 4.40
N LYS A 141 11.13 28.56 5.13
CA LYS A 141 11.01 29.92 4.58
C LYS A 141 10.00 30.00 3.42
N MET A 142 8.99 29.12 3.46
CA MET A 142 7.96 29.03 2.43
C MET A 142 6.67 29.71 2.91
N PRO A 143 6.19 30.76 2.23
CA PRO A 143 4.85 31.30 2.48
C PRO A 143 3.76 30.37 1.92
N VAL A 144 2.57 30.42 2.50
CA VAL A 144 1.42 29.63 2.03
C VAL A 144 0.40 30.55 1.38
N ILE A 145 0.23 30.38 0.07
CA ILE A 145 -0.73 31.13 -0.74
C ILE A 145 -1.97 30.26 -0.93
N GLU A 146 -3.12 30.80 -0.54
CA GLU A 146 -4.43 30.18 -0.79
C GLU A 146 -4.89 30.54 -2.20
N VAL A 147 -5.00 29.53 -3.06
CA VAL A 147 -5.48 29.69 -4.44
C VAL A 147 -6.99 29.49 -4.45
N PRO A 148 -7.77 30.39 -5.08
CA PRO A 148 -9.22 30.25 -5.13
C PRO A 148 -9.62 28.97 -5.90
N THR A 149 -10.74 28.37 -5.49
CA THR A 149 -11.27 27.17 -6.14
C THR A 149 -11.85 27.50 -7.51
N ASN A 150 -11.77 26.54 -8.44
CA ASN A 150 -12.35 26.71 -9.79
C ASN A 150 -13.88 26.90 -9.77
N LEU A 151 -14.56 26.29 -8.80
CA LEU A 151 -15.99 26.44 -8.55
C LEU A 151 -16.23 26.71 -7.05
N PRO A 152 -17.34 27.39 -6.68
CA PRO A 152 -17.71 27.54 -5.28
C PRO A 152 -17.91 26.20 -4.58
N ASN A 153 -17.38 26.06 -3.37
CA ASN A 153 -17.58 24.87 -2.55
C ASN A 153 -18.99 24.87 -1.94
N ILE A 154 -19.79 23.86 -2.28
CA ILE A 154 -21.16 23.66 -1.77
C ILE A 154 -21.27 22.49 -0.78
N ARG A 155 -20.13 21.94 -0.33
CA ARG A 155 -20.11 20.81 0.61
C ARG A 155 -20.64 21.26 1.97
N VAL A 156 -21.56 20.47 2.52
CA VAL A 156 -22.09 20.66 3.88
C VAL A 156 -21.26 19.85 4.86
N ASP A 157 -20.46 20.53 5.69
CA ASP A 157 -19.70 19.93 6.76
C ASP A 157 -20.57 19.86 8.03
N LEU A 158 -21.00 18.65 8.41
CA LEU A 158 -21.86 18.40 9.57
C LEU A 158 -21.07 18.49 10.89
N PRO A 159 -21.71 18.84 12.02
CA PRO A 159 -21.04 18.91 13.32
C PRO A 159 -20.56 17.53 13.80
N ILE A 160 -19.51 17.54 14.61
CA ILE A 160 -18.94 16.32 15.21
C ILE A 160 -19.97 15.67 16.14
N GLN A 161 -20.17 14.36 15.99
CA GLN A 161 -21.01 13.55 16.87
C GLN A 161 -20.13 12.76 17.85
N ALA A 162 -20.42 12.87 19.15
CA ALA A 162 -19.72 12.16 20.21
C ALA A 162 -20.60 11.05 20.79
N PHE A 163 -20.02 9.87 20.99
CA PHE A 163 -20.72 8.69 21.50
C PHE A 163 -20.09 8.24 22.82
N ALA A 164 -20.92 7.83 23.78
CA ALA A 164 -20.47 7.36 25.08
C ALA A 164 -19.61 6.08 25.00
N THR A 165 -19.87 5.23 24.00
CA THR A 165 -19.15 3.96 23.81
C THR A 165 -18.74 3.78 22.36
N LEU A 166 -17.62 3.07 22.14
CA LEU A 166 -17.17 2.68 20.79
C LEU A 166 -18.19 1.81 20.07
N ARG A 167 -18.85 0.90 20.81
CA ARG A 167 -19.92 0.06 20.25
C ARG A 167 -21.09 0.91 19.75
N GLY A 168 -21.52 1.90 20.52
CA GLY A 168 -22.58 2.83 20.11
C GLY A 168 -22.21 3.62 18.87
N LYS A 169 -20.95 4.11 18.80
CA LYS A 169 -20.42 4.79 17.61
C LYS A 169 -20.51 3.90 16.36
N TRP A 170 -20.00 2.67 16.42
CA TRP A 170 -19.97 1.78 15.26
C TRP A 170 -21.36 1.33 14.82
N GLN A 171 -22.27 1.13 15.77
CA GLN A 171 -23.67 0.82 15.48
C GLN A 171 -24.33 1.98 14.70
N TYR A 172 -24.13 3.21 15.16
CA TYR A 172 -24.63 4.41 14.48
C TYR A 172 -24.03 4.56 13.07
N VAL A 173 -22.70 4.45 12.94
CA VAL A 173 -22.02 4.52 11.64
C VAL A 173 -22.57 3.47 10.66
N ARG A 174 -22.80 2.24 11.13
CA ARG A 174 -23.39 1.18 10.31
C ARG A 174 -24.81 1.54 9.83
N GLU A 175 -25.65 2.06 10.72
CA GLU A 175 -27.02 2.49 10.39
C GLU A 175 -27.04 3.66 9.39
N GLU A 176 -26.13 4.62 9.54
CA GLU A 176 -25.97 5.73 8.61
C GLU A 176 -25.53 5.24 7.22
N VAL A 177 -24.53 4.35 7.16
CA VAL A 177 -24.09 3.71 5.91
C VAL A 177 -25.22 2.92 5.27
N GLU A 178 -25.99 2.15 6.04
CA GLU A 178 -27.14 1.38 5.56
C GLU A 178 -28.22 2.30 4.97
N SER A 179 -28.55 3.41 5.63
CA SER A 179 -29.51 4.40 5.14
C SER A 179 -29.04 5.04 3.83
N MET A 180 -27.77 5.45 3.74
CA MET A 180 -27.23 6.07 2.53
C MET A 180 -27.15 5.08 1.37
N PHE A 181 -26.77 3.84 1.67
CA PHE A 181 -26.76 2.75 0.68
C PHE A 181 -28.15 2.49 0.11
N GLN A 182 -29.21 2.46 0.95
CA GLN A 182 -30.59 2.29 0.51
C GLN A 182 -31.06 3.44 -0.39
N LEU A 183 -30.63 4.68 -0.10
CA LEU A 183 -30.89 5.84 -0.96
C LEU A 183 -30.11 5.81 -2.28
N GLY A 184 -29.02 5.03 -2.35
CA GLY A 184 -28.10 5.00 -3.49
C GLY A 184 -26.96 6.01 -3.42
N ARG A 185 -26.81 6.72 -2.31
CA ARG A 185 -25.76 7.71 -2.13
C ARG A 185 -24.42 7.02 -1.86
N PRO A 186 -23.33 7.36 -2.58
CA PRO A 186 -22.01 6.83 -2.30
C PRO A 186 -21.50 7.31 -0.95
N VAL A 187 -20.76 6.44 -0.25
CA VAL A 187 -20.19 6.73 1.07
C VAL A 187 -18.71 6.33 1.11
N LEU A 188 -17.87 7.28 1.54
CA LEU A 188 -16.48 7.03 1.91
C LEU A 188 -16.33 7.13 3.43
N VAL A 189 -15.94 6.03 4.08
CA VAL A 189 -15.70 5.98 5.53
C VAL A 189 -14.20 5.97 5.82
N GLY A 190 -13.71 6.99 6.52
CA GLY A 190 -12.31 7.06 6.96
C GLY A 190 -12.09 6.38 8.31
N THR A 191 -11.08 5.52 8.41
CA THR A 191 -10.64 4.90 9.67
C THR A 191 -9.15 5.17 9.92
N THR A 192 -8.72 5.04 11.18
CA THR A 192 -7.32 5.24 11.60
C THR A 192 -6.50 3.95 11.68
N SER A 193 -7.16 2.78 11.70
CA SER A 193 -6.51 1.48 11.81
C SER A 193 -7.18 0.43 10.95
N VAL A 194 -6.39 -0.53 10.47
CA VAL A 194 -6.89 -1.68 9.70
C VAL A 194 -7.91 -2.48 10.50
N GLU A 195 -7.66 -2.67 11.80
CA GLU A 195 -8.60 -3.35 12.71
C GLU A 195 -9.99 -2.68 12.74
N SER A 196 -10.03 -1.34 12.75
CA SER A 196 -11.29 -0.60 12.71
C SER A 196 -12.00 -0.78 11.36
N SER A 197 -11.24 -0.84 10.25
CA SER A 197 -11.78 -1.08 8.92
C SER A 197 -12.37 -2.48 8.79
N GLU A 198 -11.66 -3.51 9.26
CA GLU A 198 -12.16 -4.89 9.25
C GLU A 198 -13.38 -5.04 10.16
N TYR A 199 -13.38 -4.41 11.33
CA TYR A 199 -14.56 -4.42 12.21
C TYR A 199 -15.80 -3.81 11.55
N LEU A 200 -15.65 -2.66 10.88
CA LEU A 200 -16.76 -2.06 10.14
C LEU A 200 -17.18 -2.93 8.93
N SER A 201 -16.20 -3.51 8.23
CA SER A 201 -16.43 -4.45 7.13
C SER A 201 -17.30 -5.62 7.57
N ASP A 202 -16.98 -6.26 8.70
CA ASP A 202 -17.77 -7.34 9.26
C ASP A 202 -19.20 -6.91 9.64
N LEU A 203 -19.35 -5.71 10.20
CA LEU A 203 -20.67 -5.14 10.50
C LEU A 203 -21.51 -4.93 9.23
N LEU A 204 -20.90 -4.46 8.14
CA LEU A 204 -21.59 -4.27 6.85
C LEU A 204 -21.89 -5.60 6.16
N LYS A 205 -20.97 -6.58 6.21
CA LYS A 205 -21.20 -7.96 5.71
C LYS A 205 -22.41 -8.60 6.39
N SER A 206 -22.57 -8.40 7.70
CA SER A 206 -23.72 -8.92 8.45
C SER A 206 -25.08 -8.38 7.96
N ARG A 207 -25.07 -7.27 7.22
CA ARG A 207 -26.24 -6.63 6.60
C ARG A 207 -26.32 -6.81 5.09
N ASN A 208 -25.44 -7.63 4.50
CA ASN A 208 -25.32 -7.81 3.06
C ASN A 208 -25.10 -6.49 2.29
N ILE A 209 -24.41 -5.53 2.91
CA ILE A 209 -24.04 -4.28 2.24
C ILE A 209 -22.69 -4.49 1.54
N PRO A 210 -22.64 -4.48 0.21
CA PRO A 210 -21.38 -4.59 -0.51
C PRO A 210 -20.53 -3.34 -0.30
N HIS A 211 -19.23 -3.55 -0.07
CA HIS A 211 -18.29 -2.47 0.18
C HIS A 211 -16.87 -2.89 -0.17
N ASN A 212 -16.00 -1.90 -0.33
CA ASN A 212 -14.57 -2.10 -0.54
C ASN A 212 -13.77 -1.63 0.67
N VAL A 213 -12.67 -2.32 1.00
CA VAL A 213 -11.75 -1.93 2.08
C VAL A 213 -10.38 -1.63 1.49
N LEU A 214 -9.82 -0.48 1.85
CA LEU A 214 -8.51 -0.02 1.40
C LEU A 214 -7.61 0.19 2.62
N ASN A 215 -6.44 -0.42 2.58
CA ASN A 215 -5.56 -0.58 3.74
C ASN A 215 -4.23 0.16 3.58
N ALA A 216 -4.09 1.05 2.58
CA ALA A 216 -2.93 1.89 2.33
C ALA A 216 -1.61 1.11 2.22
N ARG A 217 -1.68 -0.12 1.70
CA ARG A 217 -0.49 -0.95 1.51
C ARG A 217 0.23 -0.52 0.22
N PRO A 218 1.52 -0.10 0.26
CA PRO A 218 2.20 0.45 -0.91
C PRO A 218 2.18 -0.46 -2.15
N LYS A 219 2.29 -1.79 -1.96
CA LYS A 219 2.21 -2.78 -3.04
C LYS A 219 0.89 -2.74 -3.82
N TYR A 220 -0.20 -2.29 -3.18
CA TYR A 220 -1.54 -2.29 -3.77
C TYR A 220 -2.04 -0.89 -4.14
N ALA A 221 -1.20 0.14 -4.06
CA ALA A 221 -1.62 1.53 -4.30
C ALA A 221 -2.30 1.74 -5.67
N ALA A 222 -1.82 1.09 -6.73
CA ALA A 222 -2.43 1.16 -8.06
C ALA A 222 -3.85 0.57 -8.08
N ARG A 223 -4.05 -0.59 -7.43
CA ARG A 223 -5.36 -1.25 -7.34
C ARG A 223 -6.31 -0.49 -6.42
N GLU A 224 -5.81 0.05 -5.31
CA GLU A 224 -6.61 0.90 -4.42
C GLU A 224 -7.07 2.18 -5.15
N ALA A 225 -6.23 2.74 -6.02
CA ALA A 225 -6.58 3.87 -6.88
C ALA A 225 -7.70 3.51 -7.88
N GLU A 226 -7.64 2.34 -8.52
CA GLU A 226 -8.70 1.86 -9.42
C GLU A 226 -10.06 1.76 -8.70
N ILE A 227 -10.06 1.22 -7.47
CA ILE A 227 -11.27 1.12 -6.64
C ILE A 227 -11.79 2.51 -6.24
N ILE A 228 -10.89 3.40 -5.81
CA ILE A 228 -11.25 4.77 -5.38
C ILE A 228 -11.82 5.59 -6.52
N ALA A 229 -11.29 5.43 -7.73
CA ALA A 229 -11.79 6.10 -8.92
C ALA A 229 -13.28 5.78 -9.20
N GLN A 230 -13.79 4.66 -8.68
CA GLN A 230 -15.19 4.24 -8.81
C GLN A 230 -16.02 4.47 -7.53
N ALA A 231 -15.44 5.05 -6.47
CA ALA A 231 -16.13 5.25 -5.19
C ALA A 231 -17.26 6.28 -5.24
N GLY A 232 -17.38 7.08 -6.31
CA GLY A 232 -18.43 8.07 -6.50
C GLY A 232 -19.68 7.55 -7.23
N ARG A 233 -19.71 6.24 -7.55
CA ARG A 233 -20.83 5.59 -8.24
C ARG A 233 -22.01 5.35 -7.31
N LYS A 234 -23.21 5.21 -7.88
CA LYS A 234 -24.42 4.96 -7.09
C LYS A 234 -24.26 3.65 -6.30
N HIS A 235 -24.69 3.66 -5.04
CA HIS A 235 -24.55 2.54 -4.08
C HIS A 235 -23.10 2.17 -3.69
N ALA A 236 -22.07 2.93 -4.10
CA ALA A 236 -20.68 2.62 -3.77
C ALA A 236 -20.39 2.90 -2.29
N ILE A 237 -19.93 1.88 -1.55
CA ILE A 237 -19.45 2.02 -0.17
C ILE A 237 -17.97 1.67 -0.11
N THR A 238 -17.15 2.61 0.36
CA THR A 238 -15.70 2.44 0.42
C THR A 238 -15.19 2.80 1.81
N ILE A 239 -14.42 1.90 2.42
CA ILE A 239 -13.75 2.08 3.71
C ILE A 239 -12.27 2.34 3.41
N SER A 240 -11.75 3.50 3.84
CA SER A 240 -10.38 3.94 3.60
C SER A 240 -9.62 4.10 4.92
N THR A 241 -8.57 3.29 5.09
CA THR A 241 -7.68 3.35 6.26
C THR A 241 -6.57 4.37 6.04
N ASN A 242 -6.38 5.33 6.95
CA ASN A 242 -5.26 6.28 6.92
C ASN A 242 -5.05 7.00 5.58
N MET A 243 -6.13 7.47 4.96
CA MET A 243 -6.11 8.12 3.63
C MET A 243 -5.64 7.20 2.49
N ALA A 244 -5.95 5.90 2.56
CA ALA A 244 -5.83 5.01 1.41
C ALA A 244 -6.59 5.59 0.20
N GLY A 245 -5.99 5.54 -0.99
CA GLY A 245 -6.54 6.19 -2.18
C GLY A 245 -6.13 7.66 -2.37
N ARG A 246 -5.24 8.21 -1.54
CA ARG A 246 -4.75 9.58 -1.69
C ARG A 246 -4.15 9.80 -3.08
N GLY A 247 -4.59 10.88 -3.74
CA GLY A 247 -4.11 11.29 -5.06
C GLY A 247 -5.02 10.86 -6.21
N THR A 248 -6.09 10.10 -5.94
CA THR A 248 -7.12 9.76 -6.93
C THR A 248 -8.42 10.49 -6.61
N ASP A 249 -8.93 11.24 -7.59
CA ASP A 249 -10.18 11.98 -7.43
C ASP A 249 -11.39 11.04 -7.45
N ILE A 250 -12.34 11.28 -6.55
CA ILE A 250 -13.63 10.59 -6.50
C ILE A 250 -14.64 11.41 -7.28
N ILE A 251 -14.84 11.05 -8.56
CA ILE A 251 -15.79 11.70 -9.45
C ILE A 251 -17.18 11.05 -9.25
N LEU A 252 -18.23 11.87 -9.12
CA LEU A 252 -19.61 11.36 -9.03
C LEU A 252 -19.96 10.63 -10.33
N GLY A 253 -20.51 9.42 -10.22
CA GLY A 253 -20.73 8.51 -11.35
C GLY A 253 -19.50 7.70 -11.77
N GLY A 254 -18.36 7.88 -11.10
CA GLY A 254 -17.12 7.14 -11.36
C GLY A 254 -16.23 7.75 -12.45
N ASN A 255 -14.99 7.27 -12.54
CA ASN A 255 -14.04 7.71 -13.56
C ASN A 255 -14.22 6.91 -14.87
N PRO A 256 -14.64 7.55 -15.98
CA PRO A 256 -14.96 6.83 -17.22
C PRO A 256 -13.73 6.22 -17.89
N LYS A 257 -12.54 6.84 -17.77
CA LYS A 257 -11.30 6.31 -18.36
C LYS A 257 -10.86 5.02 -17.68
N MET A 258 -10.84 5.03 -16.35
CA MET A 258 -10.51 3.83 -15.57
C MET A 258 -11.54 2.71 -15.80
N LEU A 259 -12.82 3.08 -15.91
CA LEU A 259 -13.90 2.14 -16.15
C LEU A 259 -13.81 1.49 -17.54
N ALA A 260 -13.55 2.28 -18.58
CA ALA A 260 -13.36 1.78 -19.93
C ALA A 260 -12.13 0.88 -20.05
N LYS A 261 -11.03 1.24 -19.35
CA LYS A 261 -9.83 0.42 -19.26
C LYS A 261 -10.14 -0.94 -18.63
N GLU A 262 -10.84 -0.96 -17.49
CA GLU A 262 -11.23 -2.19 -16.80
C GLU A 262 -12.08 -3.10 -17.70
N ILE A 263 -13.08 -2.56 -18.40
CA ILE A 263 -13.91 -3.33 -19.34
C ILE A 263 -13.07 -3.95 -20.46
N VAL A 264 -12.14 -3.19 -21.03
CA VAL A 264 -11.27 -3.70 -22.11
C VAL A 264 -10.32 -4.78 -21.58
N GLU A 265 -9.71 -4.56 -20.41
CA GLU A 265 -8.85 -5.57 -19.75
C GLU A 265 -9.64 -6.86 -19.50
N ASP A 266 -10.83 -6.79 -18.89
CA ASP A 266 -11.67 -7.95 -18.59
C ASP A 266 -12.09 -8.76 -19.84
N ASN A 267 -12.25 -8.09 -20.99
CA ASN A 267 -12.69 -8.73 -22.24
C ASN A 267 -11.54 -9.23 -23.12
N VAL A 268 -10.32 -8.71 -22.94
CA VAL A 268 -9.17 -9.03 -23.81
C VAL A 268 -8.15 -9.90 -23.09
N LEU A 269 -7.82 -9.57 -21.83
CA LEU A 269 -6.76 -10.21 -21.05
C LEU A 269 -6.94 -11.73 -20.90
N PRO A 270 -8.16 -12.28 -20.67
CA PRO A 270 -8.36 -13.74 -20.57
C PRO A 270 -8.02 -14.52 -21.84
N PHE A 271 -7.96 -13.83 -23.00
CA PHE A 271 -7.60 -14.44 -24.28
C PHE A 271 -6.11 -14.30 -24.62
N LEU A 272 -5.37 -13.46 -23.88
CA LEU A 272 -3.93 -13.24 -24.07
C LEU A 272 -3.08 -14.04 -23.09
N SER A 273 -3.50 -14.15 -21.82
CA SER A 273 -2.77 -14.85 -20.77
C SER A 273 -3.70 -15.72 -19.92
N HIS A 274 -3.28 -16.95 -19.64
CA HIS A 274 -3.96 -17.87 -18.70
C HIS A 274 -3.44 -17.76 -17.26
N ASP A 275 -2.34 -17.04 -17.06
CA ASP A 275 -1.77 -16.78 -15.74
C ASP A 275 -2.75 -15.97 -14.88
N THR A 276 -3.09 -16.51 -13.71
CA THR A 276 -3.67 -15.72 -12.63
C THR A 276 -2.60 -14.81 -12.04
N PRO A 277 -2.92 -13.58 -11.62
CA PRO A 277 -1.95 -12.70 -10.97
C PRO A 277 -1.27 -13.41 -9.79
N ASP A 278 0.04 -13.23 -9.58
CA ASP A 278 0.77 -13.81 -8.43
C ASP A 278 0.10 -13.41 -7.10
N VAL A 279 -0.72 -14.30 -6.54
CA VAL A 279 -1.48 -14.06 -5.31
C VAL A 279 -0.72 -14.62 -4.11
N GLU A 280 0.09 -13.78 -3.48
CA GLU A 280 0.26 -13.86 -2.03
C GLU A 280 -0.84 -13.02 -1.38
N THR A 281 -1.82 -13.71 -0.80
CA THR A 281 -3.03 -13.23 -0.09
C THR A 281 -4.08 -12.50 -0.95
N GLU A 282 -4.97 -13.31 -1.51
CA GLU A 282 -6.29 -12.95 -2.04
C GLU A 282 -7.15 -12.39 -0.89
N GLY A 283 -7.37 -11.09 -0.89
CA GLY A 283 -8.67 -10.57 -0.49
C GLY A 283 -9.60 -10.81 -1.68
N GLU A 284 -10.70 -11.51 -1.45
CA GLU A 284 -11.71 -11.86 -2.45
C GLU A 284 -11.89 -10.76 -3.48
N SER A 285 -11.94 -11.15 -4.75
CA SER A 285 -12.48 -10.35 -5.85
C SER A 285 -13.96 -10.04 -5.59
N THR A 286 -14.25 -9.16 -4.64
CA THR A 286 -15.51 -8.41 -4.63
C THR A 286 -15.39 -7.29 -5.66
N SER A 287 -15.15 -7.67 -6.92
CA SER A 287 -15.34 -6.77 -8.06
C SER A 287 -16.80 -6.37 -8.09
N HIS A 288 -17.08 -5.10 -7.75
CA HIS A 288 -18.30 -4.37 -8.09
C HIS A 288 -19.66 -5.04 -7.81
N LYS A 289 -19.74 -6.02 -6.90
CA LYS A 289 -21.00 -6.68 -6.52
C LYS A 289 -21.90 -5.60 -5.90
N GLY A 290 -22.84 -5.05 -6.67
CA GLY A 290 -23.78 -4.03 -6.19
C GLY A 290 -23.74 -2.69 -6.93
N LEU A 291 -22.73 -2.43 -7.75
CA LEU A 291 -22.74 -1.26 -8.63
C LEU A 291 -23.61 -1.53 -9.86
N SER A 292 -24.18 -0.45 -10.42
CA SER A 292 -24.95 -0.54 -11.66
C SER A 292 -24.11 -1.16 -12.77
N LYS A 293 -24.69 -2.05 -13.60
CA LYS A 293 -23.98 -2.56 -14.78
C LYS A 293 -24.07 -1.51 -15.88
N ILE A 294 -22.93 -1.17 -16.47
CA ILE A 294 -22.85 -0.24 -17.60
C ILE A 294 -23.55 -0.90 -18.80
N LYS A 295 -24.41 -0.14 -19.48
CA LYS A 295 -25.02 -0.58 -20.73
C LYS A 295 -24.14 -0.13 -21.89
N LEU A 296 -23.34 -1.05 -22.42
CA LEU A 296 -22.53 -0.80 -23.60
C LEU A 296 -23.41 -0.81 -24.86
N GLY A 297 -23.10 0.08 -25.81
CA GLY A 297 -23.76 0.13 -27.10
C GLY A 297 -23.41 -1.09 -27.97
N PRO A 298 -24.23 -1.40 -29.00
CA PRO A 298 -23.99 -2.53 -29.89
C PRO A 298 -22.66 -2.42 -30.65
N SER A 299 -22.23 -1.20 -30.98
CA SER A 299 -20.94 -0.94 -31.64
C SER A 299 -19.76 -1.30 -30.73
N SER A 300 -19.79 -0.84 -29.47
CA SER A 300 -18.75 -1.13 -28.47
C SER A 300 -18.65 -2.63 -28.17
N LEU A 301 -19.79 -3.32 -28.06
CA LEU A 301 -19.82 -4.78 -27.91
C LEU A 301 -19.21 -5.51 -29.12
N ALA A 302 -19.53 -5.06 -30.35
CA ALA A 302 -18.99 -5.66 -31.56
C ALA A 302 -17.46 -5.47 -31.66
N LEU A 303 -16.96 -4.28 -31.31
CA LEU A 303 -15.53 -3.97 -31.31
C LEU A 303 -14.76 -4.70 -30.21
N LEU A 304 -15.32 -4.81 -29.01
CA LEU A 304 -14.77 -5.63 -27.93
C LEU A 304 -14.68 -7.10 -28.35
N ALA A 305 -15.74 -7.65 -28.95
CA ALA A 305 -15.72 -9.01 -29.48
C ALA A 305 -14.66 -9.18 -30.57
N LYS A 306 -14.50 -8.19 -31.47
CA LYS A 306 -13.45 -8.20 -32.50
C LYS A 306 -12.05 -8.20 -31.88
N ALA A 307 -11.80 -7.35 -30.87
CA ALA A 307 -10.53 -7.30 -30.15
C ALA A 307 -10.24 -8.62 -29.41
N ALA A 308 -11.23 -9.21 -28.74
CA ALA A 308 -11.11 -10.50 -28.06
C ALA A 308 -10.78 -11.65 -29.04
N ILE A 309 -11.43 -11.65 -30.22
CA ILE A 309 -11.13 -12.62 -31.28
C ILE A 309 -9.69 -12.43 -31.78
N MET A 310 -9.25 -11.20 -32.04
CA MET A 310 -7.86 -10.92 -32.44
C MET A 310 -6.86 -11.36 -31.38
N ALA A 311 -7.13 -11.09 -30.10
CA ALA A 311 -6.30 -11.53 -28.98
C ALA A 311 -6.12 -13.06 -28.98
N LYS A 312 -7.22 -13.79 -29.17
CA LYS A 312 -7.20 -15.26 -29.29
C LYS A 312 -6.38 -15.75 -30.48
N TYR A 313 -6.43 -15.05 -31.62
CA TYR A 313 -5.64 -15.39 -32.80
C TYR A 313 -4.14 -15.14 -32.58
N VAL A 314 -3.78 -13.96 -32.05
CA VAL A 314 -2.38 -13.60 -31.75
C VAL A 314 -1.76 -14.58 -30.76
N HIS A 315 -2.48 -14.91 -29.70
CA HIS A 315 -2.05 -15.91 -28.72
C HIS A 315 -1.78 -17.27 -29.40
N LYS A 316 -2.65 -17.70 -30.32
CA LYS A 316 -2.48 -18.96 -31.04
C LYS A 316 -1.32 -18.94 -32.05
N SER A 317 -1.06 -17.79 -32.70
CA SER A 317 0.01 -17.68 -33.70
C SER A 317 1.41 -17.59 -33.09
N GLU A 318 1.56 -16.92 -31.94
CA GLU A 318 2.88 -16.66 -31.34
C GLU A 318 3.48 -17.86 -30.58
N SER A 319 2.75 -18.97 -30.43
CA SER A 319 3.20 -20.24 -29.81
C SER A 319 3.82 -20.13 -28.41
N ASN A 320 3.72 -18.96 -27.76
CA ASN A 320 4.21 -18.65 -26.42
C ASN A 320 3.05 -18.07 -25.61
N GLU A 321 2.80 -18.61 -24.42
CA GLU A 321 1.91 -17.97 -23.46
C GLU A 321 2.48 -16.58 -23.13
N TRP A 322 1.71 -15.54 -23.41
CA TRP A 322 2.09 -14.20 -22.96
C TRP A 322 2.05 -14.20 -21.44
N SER A 323 3.13 -13.73 -20.82
CA SER A 323 3.07 -13.44 -19.39
C SER A 323 2.01 -12.39 -19.11
N PHE A 324 1.36 -12.48 -17.95
CA PHE A 324 0.36 -11.50 -17.52
C PHE A 324 0.86 -10.04 -17.64
N GLN A 325 2.13 -9.81 -17.30
CA GLN A 325 2.76 -8.48 -17.41
C GLN A 325 2.89 -8.00 -18.85
N LYS A 326 3.27 -8.88 -19.79
CA LYS A 326 3.37 -8.54 -21.22
C LYS A 326 1.99 -8.16 -21.77
N ALA A 327 0.98 -8.98 -21.49
CA ALA A 327 -0.38 -8.72 -21.93
C ALA A 327 -0.95 -7.40 -21.39
N LYS A 328 -0.73 -7.11 -20.11
CA LYS A 328 -1.13 -5.85 -19.50
C LYS A 328 -0.41 -4.64 -20.09
N SER A 329 0.90 -4.74 -20.35
CA SER A 329 1.67 -3.68 -21.02
C SER A 329 1.11 -3.38 -22.41
N THR A 330 0.84 -4.40 -23.23
CA THR A 330 0.32 -4.21 -24.58
C THR A 330 -1.07 -3.57 -24.59
N ILE A 331 -1.95 -3.94 -23.66
CA ILE A 331 -3.26 -3.28 -23.52
C ILE A 331 -3.07 -1.80 -23.15
N MET A 332 -2.17 -1.50 -22.20
CA MET A 332 -1.87 -0.12 -21.81
C MET A 332 -1.32 0.71 -22.97
N GLU A 333 -0.37 0.19 -23.74
CA GLU A 333 0.19 0.85 -24.93
C GLU A 333 -0.90 1.12 -25.98
N SER A 334 -1.82 0.16 -26.18
CA SER A 334 -2.96 0.32 -27.09
C SER A 334 -3.92 1.42 -26.63
N ILE A 335 -4.17 1.50 -25.32
CA ILE A 335 -4.99 2.57 -24.73
C ILE A 335 -4.31 3.93 -24.90
N GLU A 336 -3.00 4.02 -24.70
CA GLU A 336 -2.24 5.26 -24.93
C GLU A 336 -2.30 5.70 -26.39
N MET A 337 -2.16 4.75 -27.32
CA MET A 337 -2.29 4.98 -28.76
C MET A 337 -3.68 5.51 -29.16
N SER A 338 -4.74 5.07 -28.48
CA SER A 338 -6.10 5.58 -28.74
C SER A 338 -6.26 7.08 -28.44
N ASN A 339 -5.39 7.66 -27.60
CA ASN A 339 -5.42 9.09 -27.28
C ASN A 339 -4.69 9.94 -28.33
N THR A 340 -3.82 9.34 -29.15
CA THR A 340 -3.01 10.05 -30.15
C THR A 340 -3.55 9.87 -31.57
N ILE A 341 -4.16 8.72 -31.88
CA ILE A 341 -4.70 8.39 -33.20
C ILE A 341 -6.23 8.63 -33.22
N GLY A 342 -6.71 9.35 -34.23
CA GLY A 342 -8.15 9.59 -34.42
C GLY A 342 -8.93 8.32 -34.77
N LEU A 343 -10.22 8.29 -34.39
CA LEU A 343 -11.09 7.12 -34.55
C LEU A 343 -11.17 6.60 -35.99
N GLU A 344 -11.21 7.50 -36.98
CA GLU A 344 -11.27 7.16 -38.41
C GLU A 344 -10.01 6.42 -38.88
N LYS A 345 -8.84 6.89 -38.45
CA LYS A 345 -7.56 6.25 -38.76
C LYS A 345 -7.44 4.87 -38.09
N LEU A 346 -7.91 4.73 -36.85
CA LEU A 346 -7.95 3.42 -36.18
C LEU A 346 -8.87 2.44 -36.91
N GLN A 347 -10.01 2.92 -37.45
CA GLN A 347 -10.90 2.09 -38.26
C GLN A 347 -10.25 1.65 -39.57
N GLU A 348 -9.50 2.55 -40.23
CA GLU A 348 -8.71 2.22 -41.43
C GLU A 348 -7.64 1.18 -41.13
N CYS A 349 -6.81 1.36 -40.10
CA CYS A 349 -5.76 0.41 -39.70
C CYS A 349 -6.33 -0.98 -39.34
N VAL A 350 -7.49 -1.02 -38.69
CA VAL A 350 -8.19 -2.27 -38.34
C VAL A 350 -8.88 -2.92 -39.56
N ALA A 351 -9.12 -2.17 -40.64
CA ALA A 351 -9.70 -2.65 -41.89
C ALA A 351 -8.63 -3.05 -42.92
N GLU A 352 -7.42 -2.49 -42.84
CA GLU A 352 -6.28 -2.89 -43.67
C GLU A 352 -5.88 -4.33 -43.34
N VAL A 353 -6.08 -5.22 -44.32
CA VAL A 353 -5.67 -6.62 -44.24
C VAL A 353 -4.16 -6.69 -44.49
N THR A 354 -3.37 -6.45 -43.44
CA THR A 354 -1.92 -6.68 -43.44
C THR A 354 -1.60 -8.07 -42.87
N GLU A 355 -0.42 -8.62 -43.20
CA GLU A 355 0.06 -9.92 -42.67
C GLU A 355 0.29 -9.90 -41.14
N MET A 356 0.27 -8.72 -40.53
CA MET A 356 0.42 -8.50 -39.10
C MET A 356 -0.97 -8.23 -38.48
N TYR A 357 -1.40 -9.08 -37.55
CA TYR A 357 -2.70 -8.90 -36.89
C TYR A 357 -2.72 -7.58 -36.11
N PRO A 358 -3.62 -6.62 -36.40
CA PRO A 358 -3.62 -5.29 -35.78
C PRO A 358 -4.29 -5.32 -34.40
N LEU A 359 -3.76 -6.15 -33.48
CA LEU A 359 -4.30 -6.33 -32.14
C LEU A 359 -4.32 -5.01 -31.37
N CYS A 360 -3.22 -4.25 -31.42
CA CYS A 360 -3.12 -2.98 -30.72
C CYS A 360 -4.14 -1.96 -31.24
N ASP A 361 -4.34 -1.88 -32.56
CA ASP A 361 -5.33 -0.98 -33.16
C ASP A 361 -6.77 -1.40 -32.83
N ALA A 362 -7.03 -2.71 -32.80
CA ALA A 362 -8.34 -3.23 -32.43
C ALA A 362 -8.68 -2.96 -30.95
N ILE A 363 -7.70 -3.11 -30.05
CA ILE A 363 -7.85 -2.76 -28.62
C ILE A 363 -8.05 -1.24 -28.48
N ALA A 364 -7.25 -0.43 -29.18
CA ALA A 364 -7.36 1.03 -29.15
C ALA A 364 -8.74 1.50 -29.63
N LEU A 365 -9.26 0.93 -30.73
CA LEU A 365 -10.58 1.25 -31.28
C LEU A 365 -11.71 0.80 -30.35
N ALA A 366 -11.59 -0.38 -29.75
CA ALA A 366 -12.56 -0.86 -28.77
C ALA A 366 -12.57 0.05 -27.53
N TYR A 367 -11.40 0.41 -26.99
CA TYR A 367 -11.30 1.34 -25.87
C TYR A 367 -11.94 2.70 -26.17
N ALA A 368 -11.63 3.31 -27.33
CA ALA A 368 -12.15 4.63 -27.68
C ALA A 368 -13.69 4.66 -27.81
N THR A 369 -14.30 3.57 -28.23
CA THR A 369 -15.77 3.46 -28.32
C THR A 369 -16.41 3.15 -26.97
N VAL A 370 -15.84 2.23 -26.20
CA VAL A 370 -16.26 1.94 -24.82
C VAL A 370 -16.14 3.17 -23.93
N LEU A 371 -15.09 3.98 -24.11
CA LEU A 371 -14.90 5.23 -23.36
C LEU A 371 -16.09 6.18 -23.52
N LYS A 372 -16.62 6.34 -24.73
CA LYS A 372 -17.79 7.20 -24.96
C LYS A 372 -19.03 6.69 -24.24
N ASP A 373 -19.26 5.38 -24.24
CA ASP A 373 -20.37 4.77 -23.50
C ASP A 373 -20.19 4.96 -21.98
N CYS A 374 -18.96 4.80 -21.48
CA CYS A 374 -18.62 5.04 -20.08
C CYS A 374 -18.80 6.52 -19.69
N GLU A 375 -18.42 7.47 -20.55
CA GLU A 375 -18.60 8.91 -20.31
C GLU A 375 -20.07 9.27 -20.14
N ILE A 376 -20.93 8.76 -21.04
CA ILE A 376 -22.38 8.97 -20.96
C ILE A 376 -22.93 8.36 -19.67
N HIS A 377 -22.56 7.10 -19.37
CA HIS A 377 -23.01 6.41 -18.17
C HIS A 377 -22.58 7.12 -16.88
N CYS A 378 -21.31 7.48 -16.76
CA CYS A 378 -20.77 8.21 -15.61
C CYS A 378 -21.44 9.58 -15.46
N PHE A 379 -21.72 10.27 -16.57
CA PHE A 379 -22.42 11.55 -16.54
C PHE A 379 -23.85 11.42 -15.99
N ASP A 380 -24.62 10.47 -16.52
CA ASP A 380 -26.02 10.25 -16.12
C ASP A 380 -26.11 9.77 -14.66
N GLU A 381 -25.29 8.79 -14.28
CA GLU A 381 -25.23 8.30 -12.90
C GLU A 381 -24.72 9.39 -11.94
N GLY A 382 -23.74 10.19 -12.36
CA GLY A 382 -23.24 11.32 -11.58
C GLY A 382 -24.30 12.40 -11.36
N ALA A 383 -25.14 12.69 -12.36
CA ALA A 383 -26.27 13.59 -12.23
C ALA A 383 -27.32 13.06 -11.24
N GLU A 384 -27.65 11.76 -11.31
CA GLU A 384 -28.54 11.11 -10.35
C GLU A 384 -27.98 11.19 -8.92
N VAL A 385 -26.73 10.78 -8.72
CA VAL A 385 -26.06 10.83 -7.41
C VAL A 385 -26.05 12.25 -6.85
N LYS A 386 -25.84 13.27 -7.69
CA LYS A 386 -25.84 14.67 -7.26
C LYS A 386 -27.18 15.09 -6.63
N THR A 387 -28.31 14.57 -7.12
CA THR A 387 -29.64 14.84 -6.53
C THR A 387 -29.82 14.22 -5.14
N LEU A 388 -29.09 13.14 -4.84
CA LEU A 388 -29.10 12.47 -3.53
C LEU A 388 -28.21 13.18 -2.49
N VAL A 389 -27.37 14.11 -2.95
CA VAL A 389 -26.36 14.81 -2.14
C VAL A 389 -26.80 16.24 -1.80
N THR A 390 -27.73 16.81 -2.57
CA THR A 390 -28.33 18.12 -2.31
C THR A 390 -29.37 18.03 -1.19
N TRP A 391 -29.09 18.70 -0.07
CA TRP A 391 -29.97 18.86 1.08
C TRP A 391 -30.86 20.09 0.93
#